data_AF-Q095Q9-F1
#
_entry.id   AF-Q095Q9-F1
#
_cell.length_a   1.000
_cell.length_b   1.000
_cell.length_c   1.000
_cell.angle_alpha   90.00
_cell.angle_beta   90.00
_cell.angle_gamma   90.00
#
_symmetry.space_group_name_H-M   'P 1'
#
loop_
_entity.id
_entity.type
_entity.pdbx_description
1 polymer ?
#
loop_
_entity_poly.entity_id
_entity_poly.type
_entity_poly.pdbx_seq_one_letter_code
_entity_poly.pdbx_strand_id
1 'polypeptide(L)'
;TTLRSEPDIVASLARATLGARSRVDWAGGVEDYDRIREFISRVVPGFERFNQRVREPGGFYLPNGPREGRFTTPSGKAHFTVHPLPRIELGPGQLLMMTLRSHDQYNTTIYGLDDRYRGIRNGRRVVLMNPEDIESLGLEEGQSVDLTSHFRGETRVAHRFVVVPYRIPRRCAATYFPETNVLVPIDSLAEKSRTPTSKSIVISVAPAQEWT
;
A
#
# COMPACT_ATOMS: atom_id res chain seq x y z
N THR A 1 33.20 -6.77 4.70
CA THR A 1 32.59 -6.28 3.45
C THR A 1 31.81 -5.03 3.76
N THR A 2 32.15 -3.90 3.16
CA THR A 2 31.44 -2.63 3.35
C THR A 2 30.14 -2.63 2.53
N LEU A 3 29.01 -2.27 3.16
CA LEU A 3 27.75 -2.06 2.46
C LEU A 3 27.85 -0.81 1.58
N ARG A 4 27.26 -0.87 0.38
CA ARG A 4 27.16 0.27 -0.54
C ARG A 4 25.81 0.95 -0.37
N SER A 5 25.78 2.27 -0.59
CA SER A 5 24.52 3.03 -0.62
C SER A 5 23.74 2.76 -1.92
N GLU A 6 22.43 3.00 -1.93
CA GLU A 6 21.62 2.87 -3.15
C GLU A 6 22.11 3.76 -4.31
N PRO A 7 22.49 5.05 -4.09
CA PRO A 7 23.08 5.86 -5.15
C PRO A 7 24.37 5.28 -5.74
N ASP A 8 25.24 4.68 -4.90
CA ASP A 8 26.45 4.00 -5.37
C ASP A 8 26.11 2.79 -6.25
N ILE A 9 25.17 1.95 -5.81
CA ILE A 9 24.72 0.79 -6.60
C ILE A 9 24.20 1.24 -7.97
N VAL A 10 23.33 2.26 -8.01
CA VAL A 10 22.77 2.79 -9.26
C VAL A 10 23.86 3.39 -10.15
N ALA A 11 24.75 4.22 -9.60
CA ALA A 11 25.85 4.84 -10.34
C ALA A 11 26.85 3.81 -10.87
N SER A 12 27.18 2.79 -10.07
CA SER A 12 28.03 1.67 -10.44
C SER A 12 27.43 0.88 -11.61
N LEU A 13 26.13 0.58 -11.57
CA LEU A 13 25.41 -0.07 -12.68
C LEU A 13 25.39 0.80 -13.93
N ALA A 14 25.09 2.10 -13.79
CA ALA A 14 25.08 3.03 -14.91
C ALA A 14 26.45 3.12 -15.59
N ARG A 15 27.53 3.19 -14.81
CA ARG A 15 28.90 3.16 -15.34
C ARG A 15 29.23 1.85 -16.06
N ALA A 16 28.88 0.72 -15.47
CA ALA A 16 29.16 -0.60 -16.05
C ALA A 16 28.36 -0.87 -17.34
N THR A 17 27.14 -0.34 -17.46
CA THR A 17 26.25 -0.60 -18.58
C THR A 17 26.31 0.47 -19.67
N LEU A 18 26.37 1.75 -19.31
CA LEU A 18 26.36 2.87 -20.26
C LEU A 18 27.77 3.26 -20.73
N GLY A 19 28.76 3.20 -19.82
CA GLY A 19 30.14 3.60 -20.10
C GLY A 19 30.21 5.01 -20.71
N ALA A 20 31.02 5.16 -21.77
CA ALA A 20 31.24 6.43 -22.47
C ALA A 20 29.99 7.00 -23.19
N ARG A 21 28.88 6.24 -23.27
CA ARG A 21 27.63 6.73 -23.87
C ARG A 21 26.88 7.71 -22.96
N SER A 22 27.16 7.69 -21.66
CA SER A 22 26.59 8.63 -20.71
C SER A 22 27.51 9.83 -20.51
N ARG A 23 26.92 11.03 -20.45
CA ARG A 23 27.64 12.28 -20.14
C ARG A 23 27.51 12.71 -18.68
N VAL A 24 26.81 11.91 -17.86
CA VAL A 24 26.60 12.20 -16.43
C VAL A 24 27.83 11.79 -15.64
N ASP A 25 28.31 12.66 -14.76
CA ASP A 25 29.34 12.33 -13.78
C ASP A 25 28.74 11.49 -12.64
N TRP A 26 28.59 10.20 -12.91
CA TRP A 26 28.03 9.23 -11.97
C TRP A 26 28.89 9.07 -10.70
N ALA A 27 30.22 9.11 -10.84
CA ALA A 27 31.12 8.95 -9.71
C ALA A 27 31.02 10.17 -8.78
N GLY A 28 31.05 11.38 -9.34
CA GLY A 28 30.89 12.60 -8.57
C GLY A 28 29.56 12.70 -7.82
N GLY A 29 28.48 12.18 -8.40
CA GLY A 29 27.19 12.10 -7.71
C GLY A 29 27.19 11.18 -6.48
N VAL A 30 28.04 10.15 -6.45
CA VAL A 30 28.21 9.26 -5.29
C VAL A 30 29.11 9.89 -4.23
N GLU A 31 30.16 10.59 -4.66
CA GLU A 31 31.10 11.29 -3.78
C GLU A 31 30.43 12.42 -3.00
N ASP A 32 29.49 13.13 -3.64
CA ASP A 32 28.81 14.28 -3.05
C ASP A 32 27.34 14.38 -3.50
N TYR A 33 26.42 14.08 -2.57
CA TYR A 33 24.98 14.13 -2.82
C TYR A 33 24.45 15.54 -3.05
N ASP A 34 25.20 16.60 -2.72
CA ASP A 34 24.82 17.96 -3.11
C ASP A 34 24.80 18.11 -4.64
N ARG A 35 25.66 17.39 -5.37
CA ARG A 35 25.65 17.40 -6.85
C ARG A 35 24.37 16.80 -7.43
N ILE A 36 23.83 15.74 -6.79
CA ILE A 36 22.53 15.16 -7.17
C ILE A 36 21.43 16.21 -6.98
N ARG A 37 21.44 16.93 -5.85
CA ARG A 37 20.46 17.99 -5.58
C ARG A 37 20.60 19.19 -6.51
N GLU A 38 21.82 19.52 -6.95
CA GLU A 38 22.05 20.53 -7.99
C GLU A 38 21.52 20.10 -9.37
N PHE A 39 21.57 18.80 -9.71
CA PHE A 39 20.92 18.34 -10.93
C PHE A 39 19.39 18.45 -10.83
N ILE A 40 18.82 18.10 -9.68
CA ILE A 40 17.37 18.24 -9.42
C ILE A 40 16.94 19.71 -9.51
N SER A 41 17.71 20.62 -8.90
CA SER A 41 17.38 22.07 -8.86
C SER A 41 17.31 22.72 -10.25
N ARG A 42 18.01 22.17 -11.24
CA ARG A 42 18.04 22.68 -12.62
C ARG A 42 16.83 22.26 -13.45
N VAL A 43 16.13 21.20 -13.07
CA VAL A 43 15.11 20.56 -13.93
C VAL A 43 13.73 20.46 -13.27
N VAL A 44 13.66 20.38 -11.94
CA VAL A 44 12.39 20.22 -11.22
C VAL A 44 11.95 21.57 -10.63
N PRO A 45 10.85 22.17 -11.12
CA PRO A 45 10.34 23.43 -10.56
C PRO A 45 10.07 23.33 -9.05
N GLY A 46 10.41 24.37 -8.30
CA GLY A 46 10.24 24.41 -6.85
C GLY A 46 11.44 23.92 -6.05
N PHE A 47 12.44 23.31 -6.71
CA PHE A 47 13.71 22.87 -6.10
C PHE A 47 14.85 23.88 -6.32
N GLU A 48 14.56 25.12 -6.69
CA GLU A 48 15.59 26.15 -6.85
C GLU A 48 16.36 26.31 -5.53
N ARG A 49 17.69 26.38 -5.61
CA ARG A 49 18.58 26.44 -4.42
C ARG A 49 18.35 25.28 -3.44
N PHE A 50 18.06 24.07 -3.94
CA PHE A 50 17.73 22.89 -3.14
C PHE A 50 18.68 22.70 -1.95
N ASN A 51 20.00 22.68 -2.20
CA ASN A 51 21.00 22.48 -1.16
C ASN A 51 20.94 23.50 -0.02
N GLN A 52 20.61 24.76 -0.31
CA GLN A 52 20.49 25.81 0.71
C GLN A 52 19.20 25.59 1.51
N ARG A 53 18.08 25.44 0.80
CA ARG A 53 16.74 25.39 1.39
C ARG A 53 16.45 24.13 2.20
N VAL A 54 17.01 22.99 1.81
CA VAL A 54 16.81 21.72 2.55
C VAL A 54 17.48 21.73 3.93
N ARG A 55 18.44 22.65 4.15
CA ARG A 55 19.16 22.82 5.42
C ARG A 55 18.48 23.81 6.36
N GLU A 56 17.49 24.56 5.88
CA GLU A 56 16.68 25.41 6.74
C GLU A 56 15.82 24.53 7.67
N PRO A 57 15.67 24.87 8.96
CA PRO A 57 14.78 24.14 9.85
C PRO A 57 13.34 24.08 9.30
N GLY A 58 12.79 22.88 9.15
CA GLY A 58 11.49 22.66 8.52
C GLY A 58 11.52 22.52 6.99
N GLY A 59 12.69 22.70 6.37
CA GLY A 59 12.89 22.56 4.93
C GLY A 59 12.18 23.67 4.14
N PHE A 60 11.63 23.30 2.98
CA PHE A 60 10.94 24.24 2.11
C PHE A 60 9.68 23.64 1.50
N TYR A 61 8.72 24.51 1.20
CA TYR A 61 7.49 24.13 0.53
C TYR A 61 7.71 23.96 -0.98
N LEU A 62 7.17 22.87 -1.52
CA LEU A 62 7.03 22.69 -2.96
C LEU A 62 5.81 23.46 -3.47
N PRO A 63 5.85 23.99 -4.72
CA PRO A 63 4.73 24.70 -5.32
C PRO A 63 3.45 23.86 -5.28
N ASN A 64 2.39 24.43 -4.72
CA ASN A 64 1.05 23.83 -4.69
C ASN A 64 0.05 24.86 -5.22
N GLY A 65 -0.04 24.99 -6.54
CA GLY A 65 -0.90 25.96 -7.21
C GLY A 65 -2.34 25.96 -6.70
N PRO A 66 -3.03 24.80 -6.60
CA PRO A 66 -4.42 24.75 -6.14
C PRO A 66 -4.65 25.34 -4.75
N ARG A 67 -3.67 25.23 -3.84
CA ARG A 67 -3.76 25.85 -2.49
C ARG A 67 -3.86 27.38 -2.55
N GLU A 68 -3.35 27.98 -3.61
CA GLU A 68 -3.35 29.43 -3.85
C GLU A 68 -4.36 29.84 -4.93
N GLY A 69 -5.26 28.93 -5.33
CA GLY A 69 -6.24 29.18 -6.38
C GLY A 69 -5.66 29.21 -7.80
N ARG A 70 -4.42 28.73 -8.00
CA ARG A 70 -3.78 28.61 -9.32
C ARG A 70 -3.99 27.20 -9.88
N PHE A 71 -4.79 27.07 -10.92
CA PHE A 71 -5.09 25.78 -11.56
C PHE A 71 -4.44 25.67 -12.93
N THR A 72 -3.81 24.53 -13.22
CA THR A 72 -3.17 24.22 -14.50
C THR A 72 -4.14 23.61 -15.52
N THR A 73 -5.45 23.75 -15.30
CA THR A 73 -6.48 23.29 -16.24
C THR A 73 -6.60 24.26 -17.43
N PRO A 74 -7.13 23.82 -18.59
CA PRO A 74 -7.31 24.72 -19.74
C PRO A 74 -8.15 25.97 -19.47
N SER A 75 -9.05 25.92 -18.48
CA SER A 75 -9.91 27.05 -18.08
C SER A 75 -9.31 27.91 -16.96
N GLY A 76 -8.16 27.53 -16.39
CA GLY A 76 -7.56 28.19 -15.23
C GLY A 76 -8.37 28.05 -13.93
N LYS A 77 -9.37 27.16 -13.89
CA LYS A 77 -10.28 26.95 -12.74
C LYS A 77 -10.29 25.49 -12.30
N ALA A 78 -10.71 25.24 -11.05
CA ALA A 78 -11.04 23.89 -10.59
C ALA A 78 -12.14 23.28 -11.46
N HIS A 79 -12.00 22.00 -11.81
CA HIS A 79 -13.04 21.24 -12.51
C HIS A 79 -13.80 20.40 -11.50
N PHE A 80 -15.11 20.65 -11.39
CA PHE A 80 -16.00 19.81 -10.59
C PHE A 80 -16.48 18.64 -11.43
N THR A 81 -16.44 17.44 -10.86
CA THR A 81 -16.91 16.21 -11.51
C THR A 81 -17.83 15.46 -10.58
N VAL A 82 -18.87 14.84 -11.12
CA VAL A 82 -19.73 13.90 -10.39
C VAL A 82 -19.33 12.48 -10.80
N HIS A 83 -19.17 11.60 -9.83
CA HIS A 83 -18.86 10.18 -10.08
C HIS A 83 -19.95 9.32 -9.44
N PRO A 84 -20.54 8.34 -10.14
CA PRO A 84 -21.41 7.35 -9.52
C PRO A 84 -20.64 6.54 -8.46
N LEU A 85 -21.30 6.16 -7.37
CA LEU A 85 -20.68 5.26 -6.39
C LEU A 85 -20.45 3.88 -7.03
N PRO A 86 -19.30 3.23 -6.79
CA PRO A 86 -19.07 1.88 -7.26
C PRO A 86 -20.10 0.93 -6.64
N ARG A 87 -20.65 0.02 -7.44
CA ARG A 87 -21.50 -1.07 -6.95
C ARG A 87 -20.65 -2.32 -6.82
N ILE A 88 -20.59 -2.86 -5.61
CA ILE A 88 -19.93 -4.14 -5.33
C ILE A 88 -21.02 -5.11 -4.94
N GLU A 89 -21.26 -6.08 -5.82
CA GLU A 89 -22.24 -7.14 -5.57
C GLU A 89 -21.53 -8.29 -4.85
N LEU A 90 -22.06 -8.65 -3.69
CA LEU A 90 -21.57 -9.76 -2.89
C LEU A 90 -22.59 -10.90 -2.96
N GLY A 91 -22.16 -12.07 -3.41
CA GLY A 91 -22.96 -13.30 -3.38
C GLY A 91 -23.23 -13.78 -1.95
N PRO A 92 -24.11 -14.78 -1.78
CA PRO A 92 -24.42 -15.35 -0.46
C PRO A 92 -23.15 -15.76 0.31
N GLY A 93 -23.06 -15.41 1.58
CA GLY A 93 -21.91 -15.72 2.44
C GLY A 93 -20.59 -14.99 2.11
N GLN A 94 -20.58 -14.13 1.08
CA GLN A 94 -19.38 -13.34 0.75
C GLN A 94 -19.30 -12.05 1.57
N LEU A 95 -18.06 -11.69 1.87
CA LEU A 95 -17.66 -10.49 2.59
C LEU A 95 -16.76 -9.62 1.71
N LEU A 96 -16.82 -8.30 1.91
CA LEU A 96 -15.86 -7.36 1.34
C LEU A 96 -14.70 -7.15 2.30
N MET A 97 -13.54 -7.69 1.96
CA MET A 97 -12.33 -7.58 2.76
C MET A 97 -11.52 -6.34 2.41
N MET A 98 -11.00 -5.67 3.45
CA MET A 98 -9.93 -4.68 3.33
C MET A 98 -8.68 -5.14 4.07
N THR A 99 -7.50 -4.84 3.53
CA THR A 99 -6.25 -5.02 4.29
C THR A 99 -5.96 -3.77 5.11
N LEU A 100 -5.29 -3.92 6.25
CA LEU A 100 -4.87 -2.81 7.10
C LEU A 100 -3.50 -3.08 7.72
N ARG A 101 -2.90 -2.06 8.33
CA ARG A 101 -1.62 -2.20 9.04
C ARG A 101 -1.86 -2.21 10.53
N SER A 102 -1.09 -3.01 11.26
CA SER A 102 -1.11 -2.98 12.72
C SER A 102 -0.39 -1.73 13.24
N HIS A 103 -0.51 -1.49 14.54
CA HIS A 103 0.22 -0.44 15.24
C HIS A 103 1.75 -0.54 15.05
N ASP A 104 2.33 -1.70 15.36
CA ASP A 104 3.79 -1.91 15.30
C ASP A 104 4.28 -2.33 13.91
N GLN A 105 3.90 -1.56 12.89
CA GLN A 105 4.22 -1.85 11.50
C GLN A 105 4.37 -0.57 10.67
N TYR A 106 5.36 -0.56 9.78
CA TYR A 106 5.45 0.41 8.69
C TYR A 106 5.59 -0.29 7.35
N ASN A 107 4.57 -0.18 6.50
CA ASN A 107 4.49 -0.89 5.23
C ASN A 107 4.74 -2.40 5.39
N THR A 108 5.75 -2.96 4.75
CA THR A 108 6.11 -4.39 4.84
C THR A 108 6.97 -4.72 6.05
N THR A 109 7.51 -3.71 6.73
CA THR A 109 8.37 -3.89 7.90
C THR A 109 7.51 -4.04 9.14
N ILE A 110 7.61 -5.20 9.78
CA ILE A 110 6.90 -5.55 11.01
C ILE A 110 7.88 -5.33 12.17
N TYR A 111 7.52 -4.43 13.10
CA TYR A 111 8.32 -4.16 14.30
C TYR A 111 7.84 -4.97 15.51
N GLY A 112 6.57 -5.40 15.49
CA GLY A 112 5.95 -6.18 16.56
C GLY A 112 4.75 -6.98 16.06
N LEU A 113 4.40 -8.00 16.83
CA LEU A 113 3.24 -8.87 16.55
C LEU A 113 1.97 -8.43 17.28
N ASP A 114 2.05 -7.35 18.06
CA ASP A 114 0.93 -6.80 18.80
C ASP A 114 0.26 -5.67 18.02
N ASP A 115 -1.07 -5.61 18.13
CA ASP A 115 -1.85 -4.44 17.73
C ASP A 115 -2.60 -3.91 18.95
N ARG A 116 -2.00 -2.91 19.60
CA ARG A 116 -2.56 -2.23 20.77
C ARG A 116 -3.92 -1.59 20.48
N TYR A 117 -4.17 -1.12 19.26
CA TYR A 117 -5.42 -0.48 18.90
C TYR A 117 -6.57 -1.47 18.74
N ARG A 118 -6.25 -2.75 18.51
CA ARG A 118 -7.24 -3.81 18.25
C ARG A 118 -7.23 -4.92 19.29
N GLY A 119 -6.38 -4.80 20.32
CA GLY A 119 -6.26 -5.78 21.39
C GLY A 119 -5.65 -7.11 20.97
N ILE A 120 -4.97 -7.16 19.81
CA ILE A 120 -4.41 -8.39 19.26
C ILE A 120 -2.99 -8.55 19.80
N ARG A 121 -2.67 -9.76 20.28
CA ARG A 121 -1.36 -10.09 20.88
C ARG A 121 -0.72 -11.26 20.15
N ASN A 122 0.59 -11.18 19.94
CA ASN A 122 1.44 -12.23 19.41
C ASN A 122 0.89 -12.90 18.13
N GLY A 123 0.25 -12.15 17.24
CA GLY A 123 -0.45 -12.75 16.10
C GLY A 123 -0.94 -11.73 15.09
N ARG A 124 -0.81 -12.09 13.80
CA ARG A 124 -1.21 -11.23 12.67
C ARG A 124 -2.08 -11.93 11.64
N ARG A 125 -2.23 -13.25 11.74
CA ARG A 125 -3.12 -14.02 10.86
C ARG A 125 -4.51 -14.05 11.49
N VAL A 126 -5.17 -12.91 11.44
CA VAL A 126 -6.52 -12.71 11.99
C VAL A 126 -7.45 -12.19 10.92
N VAL A 127 -8.73 -12.53 11.03
CA VAL A 127 -9.80 -11.92 10.25
C VAL A 127 -10.78 -11.25 11.21
N LEU A 128 -10.81 -9.93 11.15
CA LEU A 128 -11.72 -9.09 11.93
C LEU A 128 -13.09 -9.11 11.26
N MET A 129 -14.10 -9.61 11.96
CA MET A 129 -15.44 -9.83 11.39
C MET A 129 -16.52 -9.29 12.32
N ASN A 130 -17.65 -8.88 11.75
CA ASN A 130 -18.80 -8.51 12.54
C ASN A 130 -19.36 -9.74 13.28
N PRO A 131 -19.74 -9.66 14.57
CA PRO A 131 -20.31 -10.79 15.31
C PRO A 131 -21.53 -11.44 14.65
N GLU A 132 -22.42 -10.66 14.03
CA GLU A 132 -23.61 -11.20 13.33
C GLU A 132 -23.21 -11.97 12.07
N ASP A 133 -22.14 -11.55 11.38
CA ASP A 133 -21.65 -12.28 10.22
C ASP A 133 -20.96 -13.58 10.62
N ILE A 134 -20.20 -13.57 11.73
CA ILE A 134 -19.61 -14.77 12.34
C ILE A 134 -20.70 -15.80 12.62
N GLU A 135 -21.76 -15.40 13.34
CA GLU A 135 -22.91 -16.27 13.65
C GLU A 135 -23.62 -16.74 12.38
N SER A 136 -23.91 -15.84 11.43
CA SER A 136 -24.61 -16.20 10.19
C SER A 136 -23.84 -17.17 9.29
N LEU A 137 -22.52 -17.20 9.41
CA LEU A 137 -21.63 -18.10 8.69
C LEU A 137 -21.35 -19.40 9.47
N GLY A 138 -21.92 -19.56 10.67
CA GLY A 138 -21.68 -20.71 11.54
C GLY A 138 -20.22 -20.80 12.02
N LEU A 139 -19.56 -19.65 12.18
CA LEU A 139 -18.19 -19.56 12.66
C LEU A 139 -18.16 -19.21 14.16
N GLU A 140 -17.02 -19.41 14.80
CA GLU A 140 -16.80 -19.10 16.22
C GLU A 140 -15.61 -18.16 16.41
N GLU A 141 -15.64 -17.35 17.46
CA GLU A 141 -14.46 -16.58 17.89
C GLU A 141 -13.28 -17.52 18.19
N GLY A 142 -12.08 -17.17 17.71
CA GLY A 142 -10.89 -17.99 17.90
C GLY A 142 -10.77 -19.15 16.90
N GLN A 143 -11.80 -19.43 16.10
CA GLN A 143 -11.77 -20.50 15.11
C GLN A 143 -10.71 -20.24 14.03
N SER A 144 -9.99 -21.29 13.64
CA SER A 144 -9.09 -21.26 12.49
C SER A 144 -9.88 -21.41 11.19
N VAL A 145 -9.70 -20.46 10.27
CA VAL A 145 -10.40 -20.34 9.00
C VAL A 145 -9.46 -20.11 7.82
N ASP A 146 -9.91 -20.52 6.64
CA ASP A 146 -9.28 -20.17 5.36
C ASP A 146 -10.10 -19.09 4.66
N LEU A 147 -9.38 -18.13 4.06
CA LEU A 147 -9.97 -17.02 3.32
C LEU A 147 -9.79 -17.28 1.83
N THR A 148 -10.88 -17.28 1.06
CA THR A 148 -10.82 -17.46 -0.40
C THR A 148 -11.29 -16.18 -1.09
N SER A 149 -10.45 -15.55 -1.91
CA SER A 149 -10.87 -14.42 -2.74
C SER A 149 -11.52 -14.88 -4.04
N HIS A 150 -12.43 -14.05 -4.55
CA HIS A 150 -13.20 -14.31 -5.77
C HIS A 150 -13.06 -13.12 -6.73
N PHE A 151 -12.54 -13.35 -7.93
CA PHE A 151 -12.43 -12.30 -8.93
C PHE A 151 -12.48 -12.87 -10.35
N ARG A 152 -13.51 -12.50 -11.13
CA ARG A 152 -13.69 -12.91 -12.54
C ARG A 152 -13.56 -14.42 -12.80
N GLY A 153 -14.08 -15.24 -11.88
CA GLY A 153 -14.01 -16.70 -11.97
C GLY A 153 -12.71 -17.32 -11.43
N GLU A 154 -11.72 -16.50 -11.06
CA GLU A 154 -10.53 -16.96 -10.36
C GLU A 154 -10.72 -16.93 -8.85
N THR A 155 -10.09 -17.91 -8.19
CA THR A 155 -10.04 -17.98 -6.73
C THR A 155 -8.62 -18.10 -6.21
N ARG A 156 -8.33 -17.47 -5.08
CA ARG A 156 -7.05 -17.60 -4.37
C ARG A 156 -7.30 -17.79 -2.89
N VAL A 157 -6.47 -18.60 -2.22
CA VAL A 157 -6.69 -18.96 -0.83
C VAL A 157 -5.55 -18.46 0.06
N ALA A 158 -5.90 -17.93 1.23
CA ALA A 158 -4.98 -17.63 2.31
C ALA A 158 -5.39 -18.45 3.53
N HIS A 159 -4.54 -19.39 3.92
CA HIS A 159 -4.89 -20.41 4.90
C HIS A 159 -4.64 -19.96 6.35
N ARG A 160 -5.38 -20.52 7.31
CA ARG A 160 -5.13 -20.44 8.76
C ARG A 160 -5.09 -19.02 9.32
N PHE A 161 -6.23 -18.35 9.28
CA PHE A 161 -6.52 -17.11 9.98
C PHE A 161 -7.39 -17.40 11.20
N VAL A 162 -7.29 -16.58 12.23
CA VAL A 162 -8.13 -16.68 13.43
C VAL A 162 -9.28 -15.68 13.33
N VAL A 163 -10.51 -16.15 13.54
CA VAL A 163 -11.70 -15.27 13.60
C VAL A 163 -11.63 -14.42 14.86
N VAL A 164 -11.73 -13.10 14.68
CA VAL A 164 -11.75 -12.13 15.78
C VAL A 164 -12.97 -11.22 15.62
N PRO A 165 -13.92 -11.25 16.56
CA PRO A 165 -15.05 -10.33 16.57
C PRO A 165 -14.59 -8.87 16.60
N TYR A 166 -15.17 -8.04 15.74
CA TYR A 166 -14.81 -6.64 15.65
C TYR A 166 -16.00 -5.79 15.23
N ARG A 167 -16.02 -4.52 15.68
CA ARG A 167 -17.04 -3.55 15.29
C ARG A 167 -16.76 -3.00 13.88
N ILE A 168 -16.94 -3.85 12.89
CA ILE A 168 -16.90 -3.54 11.45
C ILE A 168 -18.32 -3.63 10.87
N PRO A 169 -18.68 -2.87 9.81
CA PRO A 169 -19.96 -3.05 9.14
C PRO A 169 -20.22 -4.50 8.72
N ARG A 170 -21.48 -4.90 8.71
CA ARG A 170 -21.87 -6.22 8.21
C ARG A 170 -21.43 -6.42 6.77
N ARG A 171 -21.16 -7.68 6.43
CA ARG A 171 -20.61 -8.15 5.16
C ARG A 171 -19.25 -7.54 4.81
N CYS A 172 -18.51 -7.05 5.80
CA CYS A 172 -17.14 -6.59 5.65
C CYS A 172 -16.19 -7.39 6.54
N ALA A 173 -14.95 -7.54 6.09
CA ALA A 173 -13.88 -8.18 6.85
C ALA A 173 -12.61 -7.32 6.80
N ALA A 174 -11.74 -7.51 7.77
CA ALA A 174 -10.45 -6.85 7.79
C ALA A 174 -9.32 -7.79 8.18
N THR A 175 -8.19 -7.68 7.49
CA THR A 175 -7.00 -8.51 7.73
C THR A 175 -5.75 -7.65 7.69
N TYR A 176 -4.65 -8.13 8.28
CA TYR A 176 -3.39 -7.40 8.20
C TYR A 176 -2.71 -7.59 6.83
N PHE A 177 -2.09 -6.51 6.35
CA PHE A 177 -1.08 -6.53 5.30
C PHE A 177 0.26 -6.90 5.95
N PRO A 178 1.11 -7.73 5.32
CA PRO A 178 0.97 -8.33 3.99
C PRO A 178 0.33 -9.73 3.98
N GLU A 179 -0.20 -10.21 5.12
CA GLU A 179 -0.60 -11.61 5.32
C GLU A 179 -1.62 -12.14 4.29
N THR A 180 -2.39 -11.25 3.68
CA THR A 180 -3.41 -11.56 2.67
C THR A 180 -3.10 -11.02 1.27
N ASN A 181 -1.85 -10.63 0.98
CA ASN A 181 -1.48 -10.16 -0.36
C ASN A 181 -1.81 -11.18 -1.46
N VAL A 182 -1.75 -12.48 -1.15
CA VAL A 182 -2.13 -13.55 -2.08
C VAL A 182 -3.58 -13.45 -2.56
N LEU A 183 -4.46 -12.83 -1.76
CA LEU A 183 -5.88 -12.65 -2.07
C LEU A 183 -6.15 -11.49 -3.01
N VAL A 184 -5.20 -10.54 -3.16
CA VAL A 184 -5.35 -9.35 -4.01
C VAL A 184 -5.25 -9.79 -5.48
N PRO A 185 -6.31 -9.65 -6.29
CA PRO A 185 -6.25 -10.01 -7.69
C PRO A 185 -5.34 -9.04 -8.45
N ILE A 186 -4.43 -9.56 -9.28
CA ILE A 186 -3.46 -8.75 -10.03
C ILE A 186 -4.13 -7.81 -11.04
N ASP A 187 -5.27 -8.22 -11.59
CA ASP A 187 -6.03 -7.46 -12.58
C ASP A 187 -7.13 -6.59 -11.98
N SER A 188 -7.28 -6.59 -10.64
CA SER A 188 -8.22 -5.70 -9.96
C SER A 188 -7.54 -4.37 -9.64
N LEU A 189 -7.61 -3.45 -10.61
CA LEU A 189 -6.86 -2.20 -10.62
C LEU A 189 -7.78 -1.00 -10.91
N ALA A 190 -7.45 0.16 -10.36
CA ALA A 190 -8.06 1.42 -10.74
C ALA A 190 -7.80 1.74 -12.24
N GLU A 191 -8.83 2.17 -12.96
CA GLU A 191 -8.82 2.31 -14.43
C GLU A 191 -7.65 3.16 -14.97
N LYS A 192 -7.30 4.24 -14.27
CA LYS A 192 -6.26 5.18 -14.72
C LYS A 192 -4.90 4.92 -14.07
N SER A 193 -4.84 4.91 -12.74
CA SER A 193 -3.56 4.81 -12.00
C SER A 193 -3.01 3.39 -11.91
N ARG A 194 -3.82 2.39 -12.27
CA ARG A 194 -3.53 0.96 -12.08
C ARG A 194 -3.21 0.60 -10.62
N THR A 195 -3.72 1.37 -9.65
CA THR A 195 -3.56 1.05 -8.23
C THR A 195 -4.41 -0.17 -7.86
N PRO A 196 -3.86 -1.18 -7.16
CA PRO A 196 -4.60 -2.39 -6.81
C PRO A 196 -5.70 -2.14 -5.77
N THR A 197 -6.77 -2.91 -5.83
CA THR A 197 -7.95 -2.78 -4.95
C THR A 197 -7.78 -3.46 -3.59
N SER A 198 -6.67 -3.25 -2.88
CA SER A 198 -6.40 -3.91 -1.59
C SER A 198 -7.39 -3.61 -0.45
N LYS A 199 -8.33 -2.69 -0.67
CA LYS A 199 -9.39 -2.30 0.27
C LYS A 199 -10.77 -2.86 -0.11
N SER A 200 -10.86 -3.59 -1.21
CA SER A 200 -12.10 -4.06 -1.81
C SER A 200 -11.83 -5.40 -2.50
N ILE A 201 -11.76 -6.45 -1.69
CA ILE A 201 -11.50 -7.82 -2.12
C ILE A 201 -12.68 -8.67 -1.69
N VAL A 202 -13.42 -9.25 -2.63
CA VAL A 202 -14.53 -10.15 -2.31
C VAL A 202 -13.95 -11.48 -1.82
N ILE A 203 -14.33 -11.90 -0.62
CA ILE A 203 -13.89 -13.16 -0.03
C ILE A 203 -15.04 -14.01 0.48
N SER A 204 -14.81 -15.32 0.59
CA SER A 204 -15.55 -16.22 1.47
C SER A 204 -14.64 -16.71 2.59
N VAL A 205 -15.24 -17.06 3.72
CA VAL A 205 -14.55 -17.58 4.90
C VAL A 205 -15.12 -18.95 5.23
N ALA A 206 -14.25 -19.93 5.43
CA ALA A 206 -14.66 -21.30 5.78
C ALA A 206 -13.71 -21.86 6.84
N PRO A 207 -14.14 -22.84 7.66
CA PRO A 207 -13.24 -23.56 8.57
C PRO A 207 -11.98 -24.02 7.83
N ALA A 208 -10.82 -23.84 8.49
CA ALA A 208 -9.55 -24.21 7.88
C ALA A 208 -9.52 -25.70 7.56
N GLN A 209 -9.03 -26.06 6.37
CA GLN A 209 -8.87 -27.47 6.04
C GLN A 209 -7.76 -28.10 6.89
N GLU A 210 -8.00 -29.30 7.40
CA GLU A 210 -6.95 -30.12 7.98
C GLU A 210 -5.96 -30.52 6.89
N TRP A 211 -4.67 -30.38 7.17
CA TRP A 211 -3.64 -30.83 6.25
C TRP A 211 -3.45 -32.32 6.50
N THR A 212 -3.70 -33.12 5.47
CA THR A 212 -3.27 -34.52 5.43
C THR A 212 -1.79 -34.61 5.06
#